data_AF-A0A3L8T137-F1
#
_entry.id   AF-A0A3L8T137-F1
#
_cell.length_a   1.000
_cell.length_b   1.000
_cell.length_c   1.000
_cell.angle_alpha   90.00
_cell.angle_beta   90.00
_cell.angle_gamma   90.00
#
_symmetry.space_group_name_H-M   'P 1'
#
loop_
_entity.id
_entity.type
_entity.pdbx_description
1 polymer ?
#
loop_
_entity_poly.entity_id
_entity_poly.type
_entity_poly.pdbx_seq_one_letter_code
_entity_poly.pdbx_strand_id
1 'polypeptide(L)'
;PDFLAVEMRRGKVALLWDLGSGSARVEYPDLQIDNNKWHRIHATRFGKTGTLSIEEMNSNQKPSPKSGTSLGTASILDVNKSTLMFIGGLGGQIKKSPAVKVTHFKGCLGEASLNGKSVGLWNYVEREGKCNGCFG
;
A
#
# COMPACT_ATOMS: atom_id res chain seq x y z
N PRO A 1 -8.84 1.81 -15.12
CA PRO A 1 -8.24 2.99 -14.46
C PRO A 1 -6.98 2.57 -13.72
N ASP A 2 -5.92 3.34 -13.93
CA ASP A 2 -4.63 3.12 -13.30
C ASP A 2 -4.72 3.29 -11.79
N PHE A 3 -4.06 2.40 -11.04
CA PHE A 3 -3.97 2.53 -9.59
C PHE A 3 -2.77 1.77 -9.04
N LEU A 4 -2.38 2.14 -7.82
CA LEU A 4 -1.48 1.39 -6.97
C LEU A 4 -2.07 1.34 -5.56
N ALA A 5 -2.07 0.18 -4.93
CA ALA A 5 -2.63 0.00 -3.59
C ALA A 5 -1.83 -1.01 -2.77
N VAL A 6 -1.70 -0.72 -1.48
CA VAL A 6 -1.28 -1.68 -0.47
C VAL A 6 -2.48 -1.91 0.44
N GLU A 7 -2.89 -3.16 0.60
CA GLU A 7 -4.01 -3.53 1.48
C GLU A 7 -3.65 -4.75 2.33
N MET A 8 -4.45 -5.01 3.36
CA MET A 8 -4.36 -6.22 4.17
C MET A 8 -5.66 -7.02 4.10
N ARG A 9 -5.55 -8.35 3.98
CA ARG A 9 -6.68 -9.29 4.06
C ARG A 9 -6.29 -10.46 4.97
N ARG A 10 -7.07 -10.71 6.02
CA ARG A 10 -6.83 -11.82 6.98
C ARG A 10 -5.36 -11.82 7.47
N GLY A 11 -4.89 -10.66 7.93
CA GLY A 11 -3.52 -10.46 8.40
C GLY A 11 -2.44 -10.35 7.32
N LYS A 12 -2.69 -10.78 6.08
CA LYS A 12 -1.69 -10.78 5.00
C LYS A 12 -1.74 -9.51 4.19
N VAL A 13 -0.58 -8.91 3.93
CA VAL A 13 -0.44 -7.71 3.10
C VAL A 13 -0.28 -8.10 1.64
N ALA A 14 -0.88 -7.30 0.75
CA ALA A 14 -0.68 -7.40 -0.68
C ALA A 14 -0.47 -6.03 -1.32
N LEU A 15 0.38 -6.01 -2.35
CA LEU A 15 0.55 -4.90 -3.29
C LEU A 15 -0.26 -5.22 -4.55
N LEU A 16 -1.07 -4.26 -4.99
CA LEU A 16 -1.92 -4.34 -6.18
C LEU A 16 -1.66 -3.15 -7.08
N TRP A 17 -1.71 -3.36 -8.39
CA TRP A 17 -1.60 -2.28 -9.35
C TRP A 17 -2.28 -2.64 -10.67
N ASP A 18 -2.75 -1.63 -11.39
CA ASP A 18 -3.17 -1.73 -12.79
C ASP A 18 -2.58 -0.52 -13.52
N LEU A 19 -2.01 -0.78 -14.69
CA LEU A 19 -1.31 0.21 -15.53
C LEU A 19 -2.07 0.45 -16.85
N GLY A 20 -3.35 0.05 -16.91
CA GLY A 20 -4.19 0.14 -18.11
C GLY A 20 -4.25 -1.15 -18.94
N SER A 21 -3.70 -2.26 -18.44
CA SER A 21 -3.72 -3.57 -19.13
C SER A 21 -4.19 -4.72 -18.23
N GLY A 22 -4.79 -4.40 -17.08
CA GLY A 22 -5.33 -5.36 -16.13
C GLY A 22 -4.56 -5.39 -14.82
N SER A 23 -5.29 -5.69 -13.75
CA SER A 23 -4.75 -5.65 -12.39
C SER A 23 -3.81 -6.82 -12.10
N ALA A 24 -2.68 -6.53 -11.47
CA ALA A 24 -1.81 -7.49 -10.81
C ALA A 24 -1.92 -7.40 -9.27
N ARG A 25 -1.50 -8.48 -8.62
CA ARG A 25 -1.44 -8.62 -7.17
C ARG A 25 -0.23 -9.47 -6.80
N VAL A 26 0.54 -9.02 -5.82
CA VAL A 26 1.50 -9.86 -5.09
C VAL A 26 1.14 -9.82 -3.62
N GLU A 27 0.95 -10.99 -3.02
CA GLU A 27 0.69 -11.15 -1.59
C GLU A 27 1.96 -11.61 -0.90
N TYR A 28 2.16 -11.19 0.35
CA TYR A 28 3.23 -11.70 1.20
C TYR A 28 2.68 -12.83 2.08
N PRO A 29 2.93 -14.12 1.75
CA PRO A 29 2.28 -15.22 2.45
C PRO A 29 2.95 -15.58 3.78
N ASP A 30 4.20 -15.17 3.97
CA ASP A 30 5.08 -15.66 5.05
C ASP A 30 4.78 -15.02 6.41
N LEU A 31 4.00 -13.93 6.46
CA LEU A 31 3.74 -13.18 7.69
C LEU A 31 2.31 -12.62 7.73
N GLN A 32 1.66 -12.79 8.89
CA GLN A 32 0.43 -12.10 9.26
C GLN A 32 0.78 -10.98 10.26
N ILE A 33 0.37 -9.75 9.96
CA ILE A 33 0.77 -8.55 10.71
C ILE A 33 -0.34 -7.98 11.59
N ASP A 34 -1.49 -8.64 11.67
CA ASP A 34 -2.62 -8.30 12.56
C ASP A 34 -2.40 -8.80 14.00
N ASN A 35 -1.19 -8.59 14.52
CA ASN A 35 -0.70 -9.13 15.79
C ASN A 35 -0.34 -8.04 16.82
N ASN A 36 -0.77 -6.79 16.59
CA ASN A 36 -0.50 -5.61 17.44
C ASN A 36 1.00 -5.25 17.62
N LYS A 37 1.89 -5.70 16.73
CA LYS A 37 3.29 -5.28 16.70
C LYS A 37 3.58 -4.38 15.50
N TRP A 38 4.63 -3.58 15.63
CA TRP A 38 5.11 -2.74 14.53
C TRP A 38 5.76 -3.55 13.42
N HIS A 39 5.26 -3.32 12.21
CA HIS A 39 5.78 -3.88 10.98
C HIS A 39 6.10 -2.77 9.99
N ARG A 40 7.17 -2.96 9.22
CA ARG A 40 7.52 -2.10 8.10
C ARG A 40 7.20 -2.82 6.81
N ILE A 41 6.38 -2.18 5.97
CA ILE A 41 6.02 -2.66 4.64
C ILE A 41 6.87 -1.91 3.62
N HIS A 42 7.65 -2.65 2.83
CA HIS A 42 8.39 -2.12 1.70
C HIS A 42 7.73 -2.57 0.40
N ALA A 43 7.23 -1.60 -0.38
CA ALA A 43 6.66 -1.84 -1.69
C ALA A 43 7.42 -1.02 -2.74
N THR A 44 7.91 -1.69 -3.78
CA THR A 44 8.56 -1.05 -4.93
C THR A 44 7.92 -1.52 -6.22
N ARG A 45 7.99 -0.70 -7.26
CA ARG A 45 7.58 -1.09 -8.61
C ARG A 45 8.59 -0.56 -9.62
N PHE A 46 9.07 -1.44 -10.50
CA PHE A 46 9.89 -1.09 -11.65
C PHE A 46 9.22 -1.60 -12.92
N GLY A 47 8.76 -0.66 -13.76
CA GLY A 47 7.91 -0.98 -14.91
C GLY A 47 6.72 -1.84 -14.49
N LYS A 48 6.61 -3.03 -15.05
CA LYS A 48 5.47 -3.94 -14.78
C LYS A 48 5.59 -4.72 -13.48
N THR A 49 6.77 -4.76 -12.89
CA THR A 49 7.11 -5.67 -11.78
C THR A 49 6.99 -4.93 -10.46
N GLY A 50 6.11 -5.41 -9.59
CA GLY A 50 6.00 -4.97 -8.20
C GLY A 50 6.69 -5.95 -7.27
N THR A 51 7.35 -5.44 -6.23
CA THR A 51 8.01 -6.23 -5.19
C THR A 51 7.54 -5.77 -3.81
N LEU A 52 7.23 -6.74 -2.95
CA LEU A 52 6.73 -6.54 -1.60
C LEU A 52 7.63 -7.30 -0.61
N SER A 53 8.09 -6.63 0.43
CA SER A 53 8.73 -7.26 1.59
C SER A 53 8.22 -6.65 2.88
N ILE A 54 8.22 -7.45 3.95
CA ILE A 54 7.66 -7.05 5.25
C ILE A 54 8.61 -7.49 6.34
N GLU A 55 8.90 -6.57 7.25
CA GLU A 55 9.81 -6.75 8.38
C GLU A 55 9.07 -6.44 9.69
N GLU A 56 9.17 -7.31 10.70
CA GLU A 56 8.78 -6.99 12.08
C GLU A 56 9.93 -6.18 12.72
N MET A 57 9.64 -4.99 13.25
CA MET A 57 10.69 -4.04 13.66
C MET A 57 11.61 -4.53 14.79
N ASN A 58 11.19 -5.54 15.57
CA ASN A 58 11.95 -6.11 16.68
C ASN A 58 12.48 -7.52 16.38
N SER A 59 12.46 -7.95 15.11
CA SER A 59 12.90 -9.27 14.69
C SER A 59 14.21 -9.21 13.91
N ASN A 60 15.08 -10.21 14.10
CA ASN A 60 16.29 -10.39 13.30
C ASN A 60 16.03 -11.19 12.00
N GLN A 61 14.76 -11.51 11.71
CA GLN A 61 14.40 -12.25 10.51
C GLN A 61 14.61 -11.39 9.27
N LYS A 62 15.45 -11.86 8.35
CA LYS A 62 15.62 -11.19 7.06
C LYS A 62 14.32 -11.30 6.24
N PRO A 63 13.74 -10.18 5.77
CA PRO A 63 12.52 -10.22 5.00
C PRO A 63 12.75 -10.87 3.62
N SER A 64 11.82 -11.73 3.18
CA SER A 64 11.89 -12.48 1.92
C SER A 64 11.05 -11.79 0.84
N PRO A 65 11.65 -11.01 -0.08
CA PRO A 65 10.87 -10.25 -1.06
C PRO A 65 10.02 -11.18 -1.95
N LYS A 66 8.78 -10.77 -2.22
CA LYS A 66 7.88 -11.42 -3.18
C LYS A 66 7.62 -10.47 -4.33
N SER A 67 7.68 -10.97 -5.55
CA SER A 67 7.47 -10.17 -6.75
C SER A 67 6.34 -10.72 -7.61
N GLY A 68 5.68 -9.83 -8.35
CA GLY A 68 4.68 -10.17 -9.36
C GLY A 68 4.77 -9.18 -10.51
N THR A 69 4.24 -9.56 -11.67
CA THR A 69 4.29 -8.75 -12.89
C THR A 69 2.90 -8.60 -13.48
N SER A 70 2.50 -7.38 -13.86
CA SER A 70 1.24 -7.16 -14.59
C SER A 70 1.23 -7.79 -15.98
N LEU A 71 0.04 -8.15 -16.46
CA LEU A 71 -0.15 -8.65 -17.82
C LEU A 71 -0.18 -7.49 -18.84
N GLY A 72 -0.20 -7.83 -20.13
CA GLY A 72 -0.23 -6.85 -21.23
C GLY A 72 1.08 -6.09 -21.43
N THR A 73 1.04 -4.96 -22.13
CA THR A 73 2.23 -4.19 -22.53
C THR A 73 2.44 -2.92 -21.71
N ALA A 74 1.41 -2.42 -21.01
CA ALA A 74 1.53 -1.18 -20.26
C ALA A 74 2.45 -1.31 -19.04
N SER A 75 3.33 -0.32 -18.86
CA SER A 75 4.38 -0.28 -17.83
C SER A 75 4.46 1.06 -17.08
N ILE A 76 3.72 2.07 -17.55
CA ILE A 76 3.67 3.43 -17.01
C ILE A 76 2.38 3.55 -16.19
N LEU A 77 2.47 4.19 -15.03
CA LEU A 77 1.29 4.54 -14.22
C LEU A 77 0.88 5.96 -14.60
N ASP A 78 -0.35 6.15 -15.08
CA ASP A 78 -0.86 7.49 -15.39
C ASP A 78 -1.14 8.28 -14.10
N VAL A 79 -0.37 9.34 -13.88
CA VAL A 79 -0.48 10.26 -12.75
C VAL A 79 -0.65 11.67 -13.28
N ASN A 80 -1.71 12.33 -12.86
CA ASN A 80 -2.07 13.67 -13.31
C ASN A 80 -2.52 14.56 -12.12
N LYS A 81 -2.96 15.78 -12.41
CA LYS A 81 -3.33 16.79 -11.38
C LYS A 81 -4.52 16.37 -10.49
N SER A 82 -5.33 15.41 -10.94
CA SER A 82 -6.46 14.86 -10.18
C SER A 82 -6.11 13.59 -9.40
N THR A 83 -4.87 13.09 -9.53
CA THR A 83 -4.43 11.90 -8.80
C THR A 83 -4.23 12.24 -7.32
N LEU A 84 -4.91 11.49 -6.44
CA LEU A 84 -4.75 11.60 -5.00
C LEU A 84 -4.11 10.34 -4.42
N MET A 85 -3.31 10.53 -3.37
CA MET A 85 -2.76 9.45 -2.53
C MET A 85 -3.49 9.44 -1.20
N PHE A 86 -3.87 8.26 -0.72
CA PHE A 86 -4.55 8.09 0.55
C PHE A 86 -3.73 7.18 1.46
N ILE A 87 -3.72 7.51 2.74
CA ILE A 87 -3.06 6.73 3.79
C ILE A 87 -4.09 6.52 4.91
N GLY A 88 -4.30 5.26 5.31
CA GLY A 88 -5.26 4.92 6.37
C GLY A 88 -6.72 4.82 5.91
N GLY A 89 -6.97 4.58 4.62
CA GLY A 89 -8.32 4.38 4.07
C GLY A 89 -8.43 4.96 2.67
N LEU A 90 -9.63 4.88 2.08
CA LEU A 90 -9.95 5.51 0.79
C LEU A 90 -11.23 6.33 0.96
N GLY A 91 -11.16 7.62 0.64
CA GLY A 91 -12.30 8.54 0.71
C GLY A 91 -13.33 8.31 -0.41
N GLY A 92 -14.55 8.82 -0.22
CA GLY A 92 -15.65 8.64 -1.16
C GLY A 92 -15.47 9.34 -2.52
N GLN A 93 -14.50 10.25 -2.61
CA GLN A 93 -14.28 11.12 -3.79
C GLN A 93 -13.73 10.38 -5.01
N ILE A 94 -13.15 9.18 -4.84
CA ILE A 94 -12.53 8.43 -5.95
C ILE A 94 -13.22 7.09 -6.19
N LYS A 95 -13.42 6.77 -7.47
CA LYS A 95 -13.86 5.44 -7.91
C LYS A 95 -12.80 4.39 -7.57
N LYS A 96 -13.11 3.53 -6.60
CA LYS A 96 -12.27 2.39 -6.23
C LYS A 96 -12.19 1.35 -7.36
N SER A 97 -11.00 0.80 -7.60
CA SER A 97 -10.84 -0.40 -8.43
C SER A 97 -11.56 -1.62 -7.81
N PRO A 98 -12.30 -2.43 -8.59
CA PRO A 98 -12.93 -3.67 -8.11
C PRO A 98 -11.93 -4.69 -7.52
N ALA A 99 -10.65 -4.58 -7.87
CA ALA A 99 -9.58 -5.44 -7.37
C ALA A 99 -9.27 -5.17 -5.88
N VAL A 100 -9.39 -3.92 -5.43
CA VAL A 100 -9.20 -3.53 -4.02
C VAL A 100 -10.46 -3.90 -3.26
N LYS A 101 -10.36 -4.69 -2.18
CA LYS A 101 -11.56 -5.14 -1.45
C LYS A 101 -11.78 -4.38 -0.15
N VAL A 102 -10.72 -3.89 0.49
CA VAL A 102 -10.79 -3.17 1.77
C VAL A 102 -10.46 -1.70 1.55
N THR A 103 -11.27 -0.79 2.10
CA THR A 103 -11.11 0.68 1.96
C THR A 103 -11.01 1.41 3.28
N HIS A 104 -11.09 0.70 4.40
CA HIS A 104 -10.95 1.27 5.73
C HIS A 104 -9.72 0.70 6.40
N PHE A 105 -9.14 1.46 7.32
CA PHE A 105 -8.04 1.02 8.16
C PHE A 105 -8.39 1.24 9.62
N LYS A 106 -8.00 0.29 10.45
CA LYS A 106 -8.08 0.37 11.91
C LYS A 106 -6.76 -0.10 12.49
N GLY A 107 -6.04 0.82 13.12
CA GLY A 107 -4.73 0.56 13.70
C GLY A 107 -3.94 1.85 13.85
N CYS A 108 -2.64 1.70 14.04
CA CYS A 108 -1.68 2.79 14.10
C CYS A 108 -0.81 2.80 12.85
N LEU A 109 -0.61 3.98 12.27
CA LEU A 109 0.34 4.19 11.18
C LEU A 109 1.48 5.05 11.69
N GLY A 110 2.70 4.57 11.46
CA GLY A 110 3.93 5.30 11.74
C GLY A 110 4.32 6.15 10.54
N GLU A 111 5.61 6.47 10.45
CA GLU A 111 6.14 7.23 9.31
C GLU A 111 5.93 6.51 7.98
N ALA A 112 5.64 7.29 6.94
CA ALA A 112 5.53 6.82 5.56
C ALA A 112 6.45 7.64 4.66
N SER A 113 7.11 6.99 3.71
CA SER A 113 7.94 7.64 2.71
C SER A 113 7.60 7.16 1.30
N LEU A 114 7.71 8.07 0.35
CA LEU A 114 7.60 7.80 -1.07
C LEU A 114 8.88 8.27 -1.75
N ASN A 115 9.57 7.37 -2.45
CA ASN A 115 10.85 7.67 -3.12
C ASN A 115 11.88 8.31 -2.18
N GLY A 116 11.95 7.84 -0.93
CA GLY A 116 12.86 8.35 0.10
C GLY A 116 12.44 9.67 0.76
N LYS A 117 11.37 10.33 0.28
CA LYS A 117 10.83 11.55 0.89
C LYS A 117 9.73 11.20 1.88
N SER A 118 9.83 11.72 3.11
CA SER A 118 8.76 11.60 4.10
C SER A 118 7.48 12.26 3.59
N VAL A 119 6.35 11.57 3.72
CA VAL A 119 5.03 12.09 3.35
C VAL A 119 4.55 13.12 4.38
N GLY A 120 4.88 12.92 5.66
CA GLY A 120 4.37 13.72 6.77
C GLY A 120 2.86 13.53 6.94
N LEU A 121 2.44 12.49 7.69
CA LEU A 121 1.03 12.08 7.77
C LEU A 121 0.05 13.16 8.29
N TRP A 122 0.55 14.17 8.98
CA TRP A 122 -0.25 15.31 9.46
C TRP A 122 -0.33 16.48 8.47
N ASN A 123 0.38 16.42 7.36
CA ASN A 123 0.40 17.44 6.30
C ASN A 123 -0.52 17.02 5.14
N TYR A 124 -1.78 16.74 5.43
CA TYR A 124 -2.78 16.32 4.44
C TYR A 124 -3.46 17.52 3.78
N VAL A 125 -3.93 17.33 2.54
CA VAL A 125 -4.77 18.32 1.84
C VAL A 125 -6.23 18.21 2.27
N GLU A 126 -6.73 16.99 2.44
CA GLU A 126 -8.11 16.69 2.86
C GLU A 126 -8.15 15.53 3.86
N ARG A 127 -9.22 15.48 4.68
CA ARG A 127 -9.47 14.40 5.66
C ARG A 127 -10.95 14.13 5.80
N GLU A 128 -11.32 12.84 5.81
CA GLU A 128 -12.65 12.35 6.16
C GLU A 128 -12.57 11.52 7.47
N GLY A 129 -13.50 11.73 8.41
CA GLY A 129 -13.54 10.98 9.68
C GLY A 129 -12.59 11.49 10.77
N LYS A 130 -12.70 10.96 12.00
CA LYS A 130 -11.87 11.39 13.16
C LYS A 130 -10.50 10.70 13.16
N CYS A 131 -9.45 11.41 13.57
CA CYS A 131 -8.10 10.87 13.75
C CYS A 131 -7.63 11.05 15.20
N ASN A 132 -6.84 10.11 15.70
CA ASN A 132 -6.15 10.20 16.98
C ASN A 132 -4.69 9.76 16.79
N GLY A 133 -3.80 10.27 17.63
CA GLY A 133 -2.43 9.74 17.73
C GLY A 133 -2.38 8.46 18.57
N CYS A 134 -1.31 7.69 18.39
CA CYS A 134 -0.97 6.56 19.23
C CYS A 134 0.55 6.41 19.29
N PHE A 135 1.03 5.83 20.39
CA PHE A 135 2.43 5.51 20.60
C PHE A 135 2.72 4.06 20.26
N GLY A 136 3.99 3.80 19.95
CA GLY A 136 4.53 2.51 19.59
C GLY A 136 5.59 2.03 20.54
#